data_AF-A0A920IR16-F1
#
_entry.id   AF-A0A920IR16-F1
#
_cell.length_a   1.000
_cell.length_b   1.000
_cell.length_c   1.000
_cell.angle_alpha   90.00
_cell.angle_beta   90.00
_cell.angle_gamma   90.00
#
_symmetry.space_group_name_H-M   'P 1'
#
loop_
_entity.id
_entity.type
_entity.pdbx_description
1 polymer ?
#
loop_
_entity_poly.entity_id
_entity_poly.type
_entity_poly.pdbx_seq_one_letter_code
_entity_poly.pdbx_strand_id
1 'polypeptide(L)'
;MKIEKNIVAIGGGGFGRTVKDLRIEEYILSLSKKEKPNICFIPTATGDNDSYKVNYYDVFTKFNCNPTHIDFFKRTIDLSSHIPKQDIIFVGGGNTKSMLAVWKDWGLDELLRNAYESGTV
;
A
#
# COMPACT_ATOMS: atom_id res chain seq x y z
N MET A 1 -19.29 15.34 8.79
CA MET A 1 -18.66 14.24 9.55
C MET A 1 -17.15 14.47 9.55
N LYS A 2 -16.46 14.20 10.66
CA LYS A 2 -15.00 14.34 10.73
C LYS A 2 -14.36 13.18 9.98
N ILE A 3 -13.52 13.46 8.98
CA ILE A 3 -12.72 12.44 8.29
C ILE A 3 -11.67 11.93 9.27
N GLU A 4 -11.62 10.61 9.46
CA GLU A 4 -10.66 9.93 10.30
C GLU A 4 -9.43 9.59 9.44
N LYS A 5 -8.26 10.07 9.86
CA LYS A 5 -7.02 9.95 9.11
C LYS A 5 -6.05 9.10 9.90
N ASN A 6 -5.55 8.02 9.28
CA ASN A 6 -4.68 7.05 9.92
C ASN A 6 -3.35 6.98 9.19
N ILE A 7 -2.26 6.77 9.93
CA ILE A 7 -0.95 6.37 9.41
C ILE A 7 -0.48 5.23 10.31
N VAL A 8 -0.21 4.07 9.72
CA VAL A 8 0.30 2.91 10.45
C VAL A 8 1.79 2.77 10.18
N ALA A 9 2.61 3.03 11.20
CA ALA A 9 4.06 2.84 11.12
C ALA A 9 4.43 1.41 11.55
N ILE A 10 4.99 0.62 10.63
CA ILE A 10 5.40 -0.76 10.86
C ILE A 10 6.93 -0.81 10.95
N GLY A 11 7.48 -1.15 12.13
CA GLY A 11 8.93 -1.20 12.39
C GLY A 11 9.69 -2.35 11.71
N GLY A 12 9.06 -3.03 10.73
CA GLY A 12 9.51 -4.29 10.14
C GLY A 12 8.50 -5.40 10.39
N GLY A 13 8.37 -6.32 9.41
CA GLY A 13 7.35 -7.38 9.43
C GLY A 13 6.32 -7.22 8.31
N GLY A 14 5.20 -7.94 8.44
CA GLY A 14 4.19 -8.09 7.40
C GLY A 14 4.58 -9.10 6.32
N PHE A 15 3.59 -9.55 5.56
CA PHE A 15 3.68 -10.56 4.50
C PHE A 15 4.26 -11.90 4.95
N GLY A 16 3.93 -12.34 6.17
CA GLY A 16 4.22 -13.69 6.66
C GLY A 16 5.71 -14.07 6.73
N ARG A 17 6.63 -13.09 6.69
CA ARG A 17 8.08 -13.29 6.51
C ARG A 17 8.79 -14.11 7.59
N THR A 18 8.13 -14.46 8.69
CA THR A 18 8.77 -15.23 9.76
C THR A 18 7.80 -16.10 10.56
N VAL A 19 6.49 -15.82 10.51
CA VAL A 19 5.44 -16.57 11.21
C VAL A 19 4.18 -16.44 10.34
N LYS A 20 3.34 -17.49 10.23
CA LYS A 20 2.02 -17.45 9.55
C LYS A 20 1.00 -16.53 10.27
N ASP A 21 1.50 -15.56 11.01
CA ASP A 21 0.75 -14.61 11.81
C ASP A 21 0.39 -13.42 10.94
N LEU A 22 -0.91 -13.17 10.81
CA LEU A 22 -1.47 -12.14 9.93
C LEU A 22 -2.09 -10.97 10.69
N ARG A 23 -1.76 -10.80 11.98
CA ARG A 23 -2.34 -9.75 12.84
C ARG A 23 -2.11 -8.33 12.31
N ILE A 24 -0.99 -8.09 11.63
CA ILE A 24 -0.69 -6.77 11.04
C ILE A 24 -1.63 -6.50 9.87
N GLU A 25 -1.84 -7.49 9.02
CA GLU A 25 -2.73 -7.41 7.86
C GLU A 25 -4.20 -7.29 8.29
N GLU A 26 -4.62 -8.07 9.29
CA GLU A 26 -5.95 -7.98 9.91
C GLU A 26 -6.20 -6.58 10.48
N TYR A 27 -5.23 -6.06 11.24
CA TYR A 27 -5.31 -4.71 11.81
C TYR A 27 -5.44 -3.64 10.73
N ILE A 28 -4.59 -3.66 9.70
CA ILE A 28 -4.64 -2.68 8.60
C ILE A 28 -6.00 -2.73 7.90
N LEU A 29 -6.53 -3.92 7.59
CA LEU A 29 -7.83 -4.06 6.93
C LEU A 29 -8.98 -3.54 7.81
N SER A 30 -8.90 -3.75 9.14
CA SER A 30 -9.90 -3.25 10.10
C SER A 30 -10.00 -1.73 10.19
N LEU A 31 -8.98 -0.99 9.72
CA LEU A 31 -9.01 0.47 9.70
C LEU A 31 -9.90 1.01 8.57
N SER A 32 -10.21 0.19 7.57
CA SER A 32 -11.21 0.54 6.57
C SER A 32 -12.62 0.27 7.09
N LYS A 33 -13.53 1.20 6.81
CA LYS A 33 -14.97 1.06 7.13
C LYS A 33 -15.73 0.26 6.07
N LYS A 34 -15.06 -0.16 4.99
CA LYS A 34 -15.67 -0.92 3.89
C LYS A 34 -15.57 -2.42 4.16
N GLU A 35 -16.62 -3.15 3.81
CA GLU A 35 -16.67 -4.62 3.92
C GLU A 35 -15.59 -5.31 3.06
N LYS A 36 -15.32 -4.75 1.87
CA LYS A 36 -14.31 -5.23 0.93
C LYS A 36 -13.41 -4.08 0.46
N PRO A 37 -12.38 -3.69 1.25
CA PRO A 37 -11.56 -2.54 0.92
C PRO A 37 -10.68 -2.79 -0.31
N ASN A 38 -10.44 -1.74 -1.09
CA ASN A 38 -9.37 -1.69 -2.07
C ASN A 38 -8.05 -1.37 -1.37
N ILE A 39 -7.06 -2.24 -1.52
CA ILE A 39 -5.74 -2.05 -0.95
C ILE A 39 -4.70 -2.07 -2.07
N CYS A 40 -3.82 -1.07 -2.09
CA CYS A 40 -2.76 -0.96 -3.09
C CYS A 40 -1.39 -1.06 -2.45
N PHE A 41 -0.55 -1.93 -2.98
CA PHE A 41 0.83 -2.09 -2.57
C PHE A 41 1.79 -1.26 -3.44
N ILE A 42 2.71 -0.56 -2.79
CA ILE A 42 3.75 0.23 -3.44
C ILE A 42 5.13 -0.32 -3.03
N PRO A 43 5.71 -1.26 -3.80
CA PRO A 43 7.00 -1.91 -3.53
C PRO A 43 8.23 -1.09 -3.95
N THR A 44 8.09 0.20 -4.28
CA THR A 44 9.13 1.01 -4.92
C THR A 44 10.46 1.02 -4.18
N ALA A 45 10.45 0.91 -2.84
CA ALA A 45 11.66 0.88 -2.02
C ALA A 45 12.59 -0.32 -2.32
N THR A 46 12.09 -1.39 -2.93
CA THR A 46 12.89 -2.54 -3.37
C THR A 46 13.12 -2.57 -4.88
N GLY A 47 12.76 -1.51 -5.61
CA GLY A 47 12.77 -1.51 -7.08
C GLY A 47 11.69 -2.42 -7.67
N ASP A 48 10.51 -2.46 -7.05
CA ASP A 48 9.37 -3.28 -7.45
C ASP A 48 9.65 -4.78 -7.51
N ASN A 49 10.34 -5.29 -6.49
CA ASN A 49 10.74 -6.69 -6.40
C ASN A 49 9.56 -7.66 -6.57
N ASP A 50 9.64 -8.57 -7.54
CA ASP A 50 8.55 -9.50 -7.86
C ASP A 50 8.23 -10.48 -6.74
N SER A 51 9.22 -11.05 -6.06
CA SER A 51 8.98 -11.95 -4.93
C SER A 51 8.27 -11.23 -3.77
N TYR A 52 8.52 -9.94 -3.58
CA TYR A 52 7.82 -9.14 -2.59
C TYR A 52 6.34 -8.97 -2.96
N LYS A 53 6.05 -8.71 -4.24
CA LYS A 53 4.68 -8.64 -4.74
C LYS A 53 3.96 -9.99 -4.65
N VAL A 54 4.62 -11.10 -4.96
CA VAL A 54 4.06 -12.45 -4.80
C VAL A 54 3.66 -12.67 -3.35
N ASN A 55 4.55 -12.39 -2.39
CA ASN A 55 4.22 -12.50 -0.96
C ASN A 55 3.05 -11.59 -0.55
N TYR A 56 2.95 -10.39 -1.15
CA TYR A 56 1.80 -9.50 -0.96
C TYR A 56 0.49 -10.16 -1.37
N TYR A 57 0.43 -10.68 -2.59
CA TYR A 57 -0.77 -11.36 -3.09
C TYR A 57 -1.07 -12.66 -2.35
N ASP A 58 -0.05 -13.46 -2.01
CA ASP A 58 -0.20 -14.72 -1.25
C ASP A 58 -0.86 -14.51 0.12
N VAL A 59 -0.74 -13.32 0.70
CA VAL A 59 -1.37 -12.96 1.96
C VAL A 59 -2.72 -12.28 1.72
N PHE A 60 -2.77 -11.17 0.98
CA PHE A 60 -3.98 -10.36 0.90
C PHE A 60 -5.12 -11.00 0.11
N THR A 61 -4.84 -11.96 -0.77
CA THR A 61 -5.91 -12.74 -1.45
C THR A 61 -6.65 -13.69 -0.51
N LYS A 62 -6.15 -13.94 0.71
CA LYS A 62 -6.84 -14.73 1.75
C LYS A 62 -7.90 -13.93 2.50
N PHE A 63 -7.88 -12.60 2.37
CA PHE A 63 -8.81 -11.70 3.03
C PHE A 63 -9.90 -11.23 2.07
N ASN A 64 -11.02 -10.77 2.63
CA ASN A 64 -12.08 -10.12 1.84
C ASN A 64 -11.67 -8.69 1.45
N CYS A 65 -10.73 -8.54 0.52
CA CYS A 65 -10.28 -7.25 0.00
C CYS A 65 -10.00 -7.34 -1.50
N ASN A 66 -9.72 -6.20 -2.15
CA ASN A 66 -9.29 -6.14 -3.54
C ASN A 66 -7.82 -5.68 -3.58
N PRO A 67 -6.85 -6.62 -3.63
CA PRO A 67 -5.43 -6.28 -3.66
C PRO A 67 -4.98 -5.82 -5.04
N THR A 68 -4.22 -4.73 -5.07
CA THR A 68 -3.59 -4.15 -6.28
C THR A 68 -2.16 -3.73 -5.97
N HIS A 69 -1.38 -3.40 -6.99
CA HIS A 69 -0.05 -2.82 -6.81
C HIS A 69 0.26 -1.79 -7.90
N ILE A 70 1.26 -0.95 -7.64
CA ILE A 70 1.85 -0.03 -8.61
C ILE A 70 3.30 -0.43 -8.85
N ASP A 71 3.68 -0.49 -10.13
CA ASP A 71 5.08 -0.59 -10.55
C ASP A 71 5.56 0.76 -11.14
N PHE A 72 6.75 1.20 -10.76
CA PHE A 72 7.51 2.31 -11.35
C PHE A 72 8.68 1.85 -12.23
N PHE A 73 9.18 0.64 -12.02
CA PHE A 73 10.30 0.05 -12.77
C PHE A 73 9.85 -0.94 -13.86
N LYS A 74 8.53 -0.99 -14.12
CA LYS A 74 7.90 -1.76 -15.21
C LYS A 74 6.88 -0.88 -15.94
N ARG A 75 5.65 -1.35 -16.13
CA ARG A 75 4.56 -0.55 -16.69
C ARG A 75 3.81 0.16 -15.57
N THR A 76 4.02 1.46 -15.46
CA THR A 76 3.27 2.30 -14.54
C THR A 76 1.87 2.57 -15.06
N ILE A 77 0.89 2.41 -14.17
CA ILE A 77 -0.52 2.71 -14.44
C ILE A 77 -0.77 4.21 -14.33
N ASP A 78 -1.96 4.66 -14.76
CA ASP A 78 -2.39 6.03 -14.47
C ASP A 78 -2.67 6.19 -12.97
N LEU A 79 -1.72 6.84 -12.28
CA LEU A 79 -1.76 7.06 -10.83
C LEU A 79 -2.95 7.93 -10.42
N SER A 80 -3.29 8.92 -11.24
CA SER A 80 -4.33 9.92 -10.95
C SER A 80 -5.73 9.30 -10.90
N SER A 81 -5.97 8.26 -11.68
CA SER A 81 -7.23 7.50 -11.65
C SER A 81 -7.20 6.29 -10.71
N HIS A 82 -6.02 5.82 -10.32
CA HIS A 82 -5.88 4.65 -9.45
C HIS A 82 -5.84 4.99 -7.95
N ILE A 83 -5.00 5.94 -7.53
CA ILE A 83 -4.81 6.28 -6.11
C ILE A 83 -6.11 6.70 -5.41
N PRO A 84 -6.98 7.56 -5.99
CA PRO A 84 -8.22 7.97 -5.33
C PRO A 84 -9.24 6.85 -5.11
N LYS A 85 -9.04 5.67 -5.72
CA LYS A 85 -9.93 4.51 -5.56
C LYS A 85 -9.50 3.59 -4.41
N GLN A 86 -8.35 3.85 -3.78
CA GLN A 86 -7.80 3.00 -2.73
C GLN A 86 -8.32 3.42 -1.36
N ASP A 87 -8.67 2.42 -0.56
CA ASP A 87 -9.04 2.61 0.84
C ASP A 87 -7.83 2.54 1.76
N ILE A 88 -6.82 1.77 1.33
CA ILE A 88 -5.58 1.53 2.06
C ILE A 88 -4.42 1.57 1.07
N ILE A 89 -3.35 2.31 1.40
CA ILE A 89 -2.06 2.25 0.70
C ILE A 89 -1.03 1.55 1.59
N PHE A 90 -0.55 0.39 1.15
CA PHE A 90 0.53 -0.32 1.81
C PHE A 90 1.86 0.03 1.14
N VAL A 91 2.79 0.64 1.87
CA VAL A 91 4.14 0.98 1.36
C VAL A 91 5.15 -0.07 1.81
N GLY A 92 5.84 -0.70 0.85
CA GLY A 92 6.89 -1.68 1.13
C GLY A 92 8.17 -1.04 1.69
N GLY A 93 8.86 -1.76 2.58
CA GLY A 93 10.16 -1.33 3.10
C GLY A 93 11.32 -1.55 2.12
N GLY A 94 12.44 -0.85 2.30
CA GLY A 94 13.63 -0.93 1.45
C GLY A 94 14.44 0.37 1.47
N ASN A 95 14.97 0.78 0.31
CA ASN A 95 15.67 2.05 0.16
C ASN A 95 14.67 3.22 0.06
N THR A 96 14.40 3.86 1.20
CA THR A 96 13.47 5.00 1.31
C THR A 96 13.95 6.21 0.50
N LYS A 97 15.26 6.47 0.43
CA LYS A 97 15.80 7.62 -0.29
C LYS A 97 15.50 7.52 -1.79
N SER A 98 15.75 6.35 -2.40
CA SER A 98 15.44 6.11 -3.81
C SER A 98 13.94 6.12 -4.08
N MET A 99 13.15 5.50 -3.21
CA MET A 99 11.68 5.52 -3.30
C MET A 99 11.12 6.95 -3.36
N LEU A 100 11.52 7.82 -2.42
CA LEU A 100 11.03 9.19 -2.37
C LEU A 100 11.46 10.03 -3.58
N ALA A 101 12.64 9.75 -4.16
CA ALA A 101 13.07 10.40 -5.39
C ALA A 101 12.15 10.03 -6.56
N VAL A 102 11.84 8.74 -6.73
CA VAL A 102 10.89 8.26 -7.76
C VAL A 102 9.51 8.87 -7.54
N TRP A 103 9.00 8.86 -6.31
CA TRP A 103 7.64 9.35 -6.04
C TRP A 103 7.47 10.83 -6.37
N LYS A 104 8.47 11.66 -6.05
CA LYS A 104 8.45 13.09 -6.39
C LYS A 104 8.47 13.33 -7.89
N ASP A 105 9.26 12.57 -8.64
CA ASP A 105 9.35 12.69 -10.10
C ASP A 105 8.03 12.32 -10.79
N TRP A 106 7.28 11.37 -10.20
CA TRP A 106 5.97 10.94 -10.68
C TRP A 106 4.78 11.68 -10.08
N GLY A 107 5.01 12.64 -9.16
CA GLY A 107 3.95 13.34 -8.43
C GLY A 107 3.09 12.44 -7.52
N LEU A 108 3.58 11.25 -7.17
CA LEU A 108 2.86 10.31 -6.31
C LEU A 108 2.72 10.85 -4.88
N ASP A 109 3.69 11.61 -4.39
CA ASP A 109 3.66 12.20 -3.05
C ASP A 109 2.47 13.14 -2.84
N GLU A 110 2.13 13.95 -3.84
CA GLU A 110 0.93 14.80 -3.82
C GLU A 110 -0.36 13.97 -3.87
N LEU A 111 -0.41 12.93 -4.71
CA LEU A 111 -1.56 12.03 -4.80
C LEU A 111 -1.81 11.28 -3.48
N LEU A 112 -0.75 10.78 -2.84
CA LEU A 112 -0.83 10.12 -1.53
C LEU A 112 -1.28 11.09 -0.43
N ARG A 113 -0.77 12.33 -0.45
CA ARG A 113 -1.22 13.37 0.48
C ARG A 113 -2.72 13.65 0.32
N ASN A 114 -3.20 13.78 -0.90
CA ASN A 114 -4.62 14.02 -1.19
C ASN A 114 -5.50 12.83 -0.77
N ALA A 115 -5.04 11.60 -1.00
CA ALA A 115 -5.72 10.39 -0.55
C ALA A 115 -5.81 10.33 0.98
N TYR A 116 -4.70 10.60 1.68
CA TYR A 116 -4.67 10.68 3.15
C TYR A 116 -5.63 11.75 3.70
N GLU A 117 -5.66 12.94 3.11
CA GLU A 117 -6.61 13.99 3.49
C GLU A 117 -8.08 13.60 3.24
N SER A 118 -8.32 12.64 2.34
CA SER A 118 -9.63 12.07 2.03
C SER A 118 -9.99 10.85 2.89
N GLY A 119 -9.11 10.42 3.80
CA GLY A 119 -9.34 9.32 4.74
C GLY A 119 -8.83 7.96 4.30
N THR A 120 -8.03 7.88 3.23
CA THR A 120 -7.26 6.68 2.91
C THR A 120 -6.26 6.39 4.03
N VAL A 121 -6.15 5.12 4.41
CA VAL A 121 -5.22 4.61 5.44
C VAL A 121 -3.82 4.43 4.87
#